data_AF-A0A1S2YJU5-F1
#
_entry.id   AF-A0A1S2YJU5-F1
#
_cell.length_a   1.000
_cell.length_b   1.000
_cell.length_c   1.000
_cell.angle_alpha   90.00
_cell.angle_beta   90.00
_cell.angle_gamma   90.00
#
_symmetry.space_group_name_H-M   'P 1'
#
loop_
_entity.id
_entity.type
_entity.pdbx_description
1 polymer ?
#
loop_
_entity_poly.entity_id
_entity_poly.type
_entity_poly.pdbx_seq_one_letter_code
_entity_poly.pdbx_strand_id
1 'polypeptide(L)'
;MEALFLTKPVSQFKTKLSPNPNYPFLSHHHQSFSFRHKTTKFPTALQNQEHQTTPKETEDESYGEVKRIIGSKALEDATGMEYLIEWQDGHAPSWVPADFIAKDVLAEYETPWWTAARKADETALKTILEADDNRDVDAVDSDGRTAILFVSGLGSEPCVKLLAEAGANLDHRDNSGGLSALHMAAGYVRPGVAKLLLELGADPEITDDRGRTALDLAKELLKATPKGNPMQFGRRIGLEGVIRVLEGAVFEYGEVQEIMENRGKGENLEYLVMWKDGGANEWIKARYVADDLVKDYEAGLEYAVAETVVGRRVGDDGKFECLVKWVDLDEPTWEPEENVDPELVKVFELSNNQAQPSTDNGLSTVVSSQDGPTIVSA
;
A
#
# COMPACT_ATOMS: atom_id res chain seq x y z
N MET A 1 15.15 -10.53 -33.38
CA MET A 1 16.11 -11.05 -32.40
C MET A 1 15.42 -10.99 -31.07
N GLU A 2 14.88 -12.14 -30.67
CA GLU A 2 14.14 -12.35 -29.42
C GLU A 2 15.09 -12.09 -28.24
N ALA A 3 14.67 -11.24 -27.32
CA ALA A 3 15.23 -11.20 -25.98
C ALA A 3 14.38 -12.14 -25.13
N LEU A 4 14.70 -13.44 -25.17
CA LEU A 4 14.26 -14.37 -24.14
C LEU A 4 14.98 -13.96 -22.86
N PHE A 5 14.25 -13.35 -21.93
CA PHE A 5 14.67 -13.30 -20.54
C PHE A 5 14.75 -14.76 -20.06
N LEU A 6 15.95 -15.35 -20.07
CA LEU A 6 16.22 -16.61 -19.37
C LEU A 6 16.16 -16.31 -17.88
N THR A 7 14.98 -16.37 -17.29
CA THR A 7 14.86 -16.72 -15.88
C THR A 7 15.44 -18.12 -15.74
N LYS A 8 16.52 -18.27 -14.97
CA LYS A 8 17.10 -19.61 -14.74
C LYS A 8 16.05 -20.50 -14.06
N PRO A 9 15.88 -21.76 -14.50
CA PRO A 9 14.89 -22.67 -13.93
C PRO A 9 15.22 -22.94 -12.47
N VAL A 10 14.26 -22.66 -11.59
CA VAL A 10 14.39 -22.87 -10.15
C VAL A 10 13.68 -24.18 -9.82
N SER A 11 14.33 -25.05 -9.06
CA SER A 11 13.76 -26.34 -8.65
C SER A 11 13.99 -26.56 -7.16
N GLN A 12 13.15 -27.39 -6.56
CA GLN A 12 13.20 -27.69 -5.13
C GLN A 12 13.92 -29.02 -4.91
N PHE A 13 14.75 -29.12 -3.88
CA PHE A 13 15.40 -30.37 -3.51
C PHE A 13 15.35 -30.61 -2.01
N LYS A 14 15.39 -31.88 -1.60
CA LYS A 14 15.29 -32.24 -0.18
C LYS A 14 16.66 -32.45 0.44
N THR A 15 17.00 -31.71 1.50
CA THR A 15 18.23 -31.96 2.24
C THR A 15 18.09 -33.16 3.19
N LYS A 16 19.15 -33.98 3.31
CA LYS A 16 19.21 -35.11 4.27
C LYS A 16 19.49 -34.68 5.71
N LEU A 17 19.52 -33.37 5.98
CA LEU A 17 19.79 -32.83 7.29
C LEU A 17 18.46 -32.62 8.02
N SER A 18 18.23 -33.39 9.07
CA SER A 18 17.20 -33.07 10.05
C SER A 18 17.46 -31.67 10.64
N PRO A 19 16.42 -30.87 10.93
CA PRO A 19 16.60 -29.58 11.57
C PRO A 19 17.14 -29.83 12.98
N ASN A 20 18.46 -29.75 13.14
CA ASN A 20 19.12 -29.92 14.42
C ASN A 20 19.26 -28.52 15.05
N PRO A 21 18.58 -28.24 16.17
CA PRO A 21 18.64 -26.93 16.81
C PRO A 21 19.89 -26.88 17.69
N ASN A 22 21.07 -26.67 17.11
CA ASN A 22 22.27 -26.34 17.88
C ASN A 22 23.39 -25.83 16.96
N TYR A 23 23.49 -24.51 16.84
CA TYR A 23 24.77 -23.85 16.67
C TYR A 23 25.08 -23.02 17.93
N PRO A 24 26.36 -23.02 18.38
CA PRO A 24 26.73 -22.45 19.66
C PRO A 24 26.74 -20.92 19.60
N PHE A 25 26.31 -20.34 20.71
CA PHE A 25 26.40 -18.92 21.06
C PHE A 25 27.72 -18.28 20.64
N LEU A 26 27.63 -17.25 19.80
CA LEU A 26 28.55 -16.11 19.83
C LEU A 26 27.78 -14.88 20.29
N SER A 27 27.95 -14.59 21.57
CA SER A 27 27.60 -13.34 22.21
C SER A 27 28.35 -12.18 21.55
N HIS A 28 27.62 -11.32 20.84
CA HIS A 28 28.04 -9.93 20.67
C HIS A 28 26.93 -9.01 21.14
N HIS A 29 27.33 -8.14 22.06
CA HIS A 29 26.51 -7.16 22.76
C HIS A 29 25.78 -6.22 21.81
N HIS A 30 24.54 -5.92 22.22
CA HIS A 30 23.69 -4.84 21.75
C HIS A 30 24.42 -3.51 21.55
N GLN A 31 24.17 -2.88 20.41
CA GLN A 31 23.87 -1.45 20.36
C GLN A 31 22.56 -1.25 19.59
N SER A 32 21.65 -0.52 20.23
CA SER A 32 20.39 -0.01 19.70
C SER A 32 20.62 1.05 18.61
N PHE A 33 19.49 1.50 18.01
CA PHE A 33 19.32 2.63 17.06
C PHE A 33 19.40 2.21 15.57
N SER A 34 18.58 2.67 14.62
CA SER A 34 17.39 3.52 14.56
C SER A 34 16.78 3.37 13.16
N PHE A 35 15.47 3.62 13.02
CA PHE A 35 14.77 3.71 11.74
C PHE A 35 15.46 4.67 10.76
N ARG A 36 15.66 4.22 9.52
CA ARG A 36 16.35 4.97 8.47
C ARG A 36 15.37 5.93 7.78
N HIS A 37 15.23 7.12 8.35
CA HIS A 37 14.58 8.25 7.68
C HIS A 37 15.52 8.86 6.62
N LYS A 38 15.00 9.12 5.41
CA LYS A 38 15.64 10.00 4.44
C LYS A 38 15.58 11.44 4.97
N THR A 39 16.73 12.02 5.26
CA THR A 39 16.86 13.42 5.71
C THR A 39 17.60 14.23 4.64
N THR A 40 16.91 15.20 4.06
CA THR A 40 17.50 16.27 3.23
C THR A 40 17.66 17.52 4.10
N LYS A 41 18.92 17.90 4.38
CA LYS A 41 19.26 19.14 5.10
C LYS A 41 19.58 20.24 4.09
N PHE A 42 18.90 21.38 4.21
CA PHE A 42 19.31 22.66 3.61
C PHE A 42 19.99 23.54 4.68
N PRO A 43 20.98 24.38 4.31
CA PRO A 43 21.72 25.19 5.26
C PRO A 43 20.93 26.44 5.71
N THR A 44 20.94 26.67 7.02
CA THR A 44 20.45 27.87 7.70
C THR A 44 21.38 29.06 7.41
N ALA A 45 20.85 30.11 6.78
CA ALA A 45 21.48 31.42 6.72
C ALA A 45 20.93 32.29 7.84
N LEU A 46 21.82 32.71 8.73
CA LEU A 46 21.63 33.81 9.67
C LEU A 46 21.39 35.11 8.89
N GLN A 47 20.25 35.78 9.12
CA GLN A 47 20.12 37.19 8.78
C GLN A 47 19.40 37.95 9.91
N ASN A 48 20.24 38.68 10.63
CA ASN A 48 20.04 39.85 11.47
C ASN A 48 18.61 40.39 11.68
N GLN A 49 18.29 40.47 12.98
CA GLN A 49 17.35 41.44 13.53
C GLN A 49 17.80 42.86 13.19
N GLU A 50 16.93 43.61 12.52
CA GLU A 50 16.90 45.06 12.66
C GLU A 50 15.67 45.43 13.47
N HIS A 51 15.92 45.83 14.72
CA HIS A 51 14.99 46.62 15.51
C HIS A 51 14.73 47.93 14.77
N GLN A 52 13.49 48.17 14.34
CA GLN A 52 13.01 49.53 14.16
C GLN A 52 12.01 49.85 15.27
N THR A 53 12.51 50.70 16.17
CA THR A 53 11.82 51.41 17.22
C THR A 53 10.59 52.14 16.68
N THR A 54 9.48 51.94 17.39
CA THR A 54 8.25 52.71 17.31
C THR A 54 8.47 54.22 17.52
N PRO A 55 7.80 55.07 16.74
CA PRO A 55 7.26 56.32 17.24
C PRO A 55 5.83 56.05 17.72
N LYS A 56 5.55 56.42 18.97
CA LYS A 56 4.18 56.63 19.44
C LYS A 56 3.57 57.76 18.63
N GLU A 57 2.73 57.43 17.66
CA GLU A 57 1.72 58.34 17.15
C GLU A 57 0.36 57.83 17.62
N THR A 58 -0.27 58.61 18.49
CA THR A 58 -1.69 58.51 18.78
C THR A 58 -2.43 59.00 17.54
N GLU A 59 -2.57 58.13 16.54
CA GLU A 59 -3.53 58.34 15.47
C GLU A 59 -4.86 57.75 15.94
N ASP A 60 -5.93 58.56 15.89
CA ASP A 60 -7.29 58.06 15.99
C ASP A 60 -7.48 57.04 14.85
N GLU A 61 -7.33 55.75 15.16
CA GLU A 61 -7.58 54.64 14.24
C GLU A 61 -9.07 54.63 13.90
N SER A 62 -9.45 55.45 12.92
CA SER A 62 -10.74 55.39 12.25
C SER A 62 -10.74 54.13 11.38
N TYR A 63 -11.06 52.99 11.98
CA TYR A 63 -11.30 51.74 11.24
C TYR A 63 -12.30 52.01 10.11
N GLY A 64 -11.85 51.84 8.86
CA GLY A 64 -12.67 52.05 7.68
C GLY A 64 -13.91 51.15 7.68
N GLU A 65 -15.01 51.62 7.10
CA GLU A 65 -16.22 50.80 6.99
C GLU A 65 -15.97 49.68 5.96
N VAL A 66 -16.16 48.42 6.40
CA VAL A 66 -16.01 47.24 5.54
C VAL A 66 -17.14 47.21 4.51
N LYS A 67 -16.81 47.22 3.21
CA LYS A 67 -17.81 47.07 2.14
C LYS A 67 -18.17 45.60 1.95
N ARG A 68 -17.16 44.73 1.81
CA ARG A 68 -17.29 43.26 1.74
C ARG A 68 -15.93 42.57 1.81
N ILE A 69 -15.95 41.27 2.04
CA ILE A 69 -14.80 40.37 1.90
C ILE A 69 -14.68 39.92 0.44
N ILE A 70 -13.46 39.91 -0.09
CA ILE A 70 -13.13 39.55 -1.48
C ILE A 70 -11.98 38.53 -1.58
N GLY A 71 -11.61 37.90 -0.47
CA GLY A 71 -10.50 36.96 -0.36
C GLY A 71 -10.42 36.37 1.03
N SER A 72 -10.00 35.11 1.13
CA SER A 72 -9.57 34.51 2.39
C SER A 72 -8.25 33.80 2.21
N LYS A 73 -7.52 33.63 3.32
CA LYS A 73 -6.37 32.73 3.40
C LYS A 73 -6.22 32.22 4.82
N ALA A 74 -5.88 30.94 4.96
CA ALA A 74 -5.45 30.37 6.22
C ALA A 74 -4.03 30.85 6.55
N LEU A 75 -3.77 31.07 7.84
CA LEU A 75 -2.41 31.33 8.32
C LEU A 75 -1.56 30.05 8.21
N GLU A 76 -0.26 30.19 7.95
CA GLU A 76 0.66 29.05 7.75
C GLU A 76 0.74 28.11 8.97
N ASP A 77 0.45 28.62 10.16
CA ASP A 77 0.42 27.86 11.41
C ASP A 77 -0.96 27.26 11.72
N ALA A 78 -1.94 27.39 10.81
CA ALA A 78 -3.33 26.97 10.98
C ALA A 78 -4.00 27.51 12.26
N THR A 79 -3.50 28.62 12.80
CA THR A 79 -4.05 29.23 14.03
C THR A 79 -5.24 30.14 13.77
N GLY A 80 -5.47 30.53 12.52
CA GLY A 80 -6.56 31.44 12.17
C GLY A 80 -6.64 31.76 10.68
N MET A 81 -7.49 32.74 10.37
CA MET A 81 -7.81 33.18 9.01
C MET A 81 -7.51 34.67 8.87
N GLU A 82 -7.00 35.06 7.70
CA GLU A 82 -6.98 36.44 7.24
C GLU A 82 -7.93 36.62 6.06
N TYR A 83 -8.50 37.82 5.94
CA TYR A 83 -9.46 38.14 4.89
C TYR A 83 -9.04 39.39 4.15
N LEU A 84 -9.23 39.38 2.83
CA LEU A 84 -8.99 40.54 1.99
C LEU A 84 -10.24 41.41 1.97
N ILE A 85 -10.12 42.63 2.49
CA ILE A 85 -11.25 43.55 2.67
C ILE A 85 -11.28 44.56 1.54
N GLU A 86 -12.43 44.71 0.89
CA GLU A 86 -12.76 45.89 0.09
C GLU A 86 -13.37 46.94 1.03
N TRP A 87 -12.78 48.14 1.07
CA TRP A 87 -13.21 49.22 1.94
C TRP A 87 -14.25 50.14 1.28
N GLN A 88 -15.20 50.64 2.06
CA GLN A 88 -16.29 51.51 1.57
C GLN A 88 -15.80 52.94 1.26
N ASP A 89 -14.76 53.40 1.94
CA ASP A 89 -14.12 54.72 1.80
C ASP A 89 -13.18 54.84 0.58
N GLY A 90 -13.01 53.74 -0.18
CA GLY A 90 -12.19 53.70 -1.39
C GLY A 90 -10.70 53.47 -1.13
N HIS A 91 -10.30 53.10 0.09
CA HIS A 91 -8.95 52.60 0.34
C HIS A 91 -8.66 51.31 -0.44
N ALA A 92 -7.38 51.10 -0.75
CA ALA A 92 -6.94 49.90 -1.45
C ALA A 92 -7.25 48.65 -0.61
N PRO A 93 -7.66 47.53 -1.23
CA PRO A 93 -7.94 46.30 -0.49
C PRO A 93 -6.75 45.84 0.34
N SER A 94 -7.01 45.39 1.57
CA SER A 94 -5.97 44.97 2.50
C SER A 94 -6.34 43.70 3.26
N TRP A 95 -5.32 42.89 3.58
CA TRP A 95 -5.48 41.71 4.42
C TRP A 95 -5.64 42.10 5.88
N VAL A 96 -6.68 41.59 6.51
CA VAL A 96 -7.03 41.86 7.90
C VAL A 96 -7.30 40.53 8.62
N PRO A 97 -6.71 40.29 9.80
CA PRO A 97 -7.01 39.08 10.58
C PRO A 97 -8.48 39.04 11.02
N ALA A 98 -9.02 37.82 11.14
CA ALA A 98 -10.42 37.58 11.53
C ALA A 98 -10.86 38.38 12.77
N ASP A 99 -9.98 38.51 13.77
CA ASP A 99 -10.29 39.16 15.05
C ASP A 99 -10.63 40.67 14.93
N PHE A 100 -10.23 41.31 13.83
CA PHE A 100 -10.49 42.74 13.57
C PHE A 100 -11.72 42.97 12.70
N ILE A 101 -12.41 41.92 12.26
CA ILE A 101 -13.59 42.01 11.40
C ILE A 101 -14.84 41.69 12.22
N ALA A 102 -15.92 42.42 11.97
CA ALA A 102 -17.18 42.18 12.64
C ALA A 102 -17.68 40.74 12.38
N LYS A 103 -18.17 40.07 13.43
CA LYS A 103 -18.53 38.64 13.38
C LYS A 103 -19.65 38.33 12.41
N ASP A 104 -20.58 39.26 12.21
CA ASP A 104 -21.69 39.17 11.26
C ASP A 104 -21.19 39.22 9.81
N VAL A 105 -20.23 40.10 9.50
CA VAL A 105 -19.58 40.16 8.17
C VAL A 105 -18.83 38.86 7.86
N LEU A 106 -18.07 38.33 8.82
CA LEU A 106 -17.42 37.03 8.68
C LEU A 106 -18.43 35.91 8.51
N ALA A 107 -19.51 35.91 9.30
CA ALA A 107 -20.53 34.88 9.21
C ALA A 107 -21.25 34.90 7.84
N GLU A 108 -21.53 36.07 7.27
CA GLU A 108 -22.12 36.18 5.93
C GLU A 108 -21.23 35.53 4.86
N TYR A 109 -19.91 35.71 4.97
CA TYR A 109 -18.93 35.15 4.05
C TYR A 109 -18.68 33.64 4.27
N GLU A 110 -18.50 33.20 5.53
CA GLU A 110 -18.11 31.82 5.88
C GLU A 110 -19.29 30.83 5.95
N THR A 111 -20.49 31.29 6.35
CA THR A 111 -21.64 30.38 6.55
C THR A 111 -22.02 29.58 5.30
N PRO A 112 -22.03 30.14 4.08
CA PRO A 112 -22.30 29.37 2.87
C PRO A 112 -21.31 28.23 2.66
N TRP A 113 -20.01 28.50 2.83
CA TRP A 113 -18.93 27.51 2.70
C TRP A 113 -19.09 26.36 3.68
N TRP A 114 -19.22 26.65 4.97
CA TRP A 114 -19.35 25.61 5.98
C TRP A 114 -20.69 24.86 5.90
N THR A 115 -21.75 25.51 5.42
CA THR A 115 -23.04 24.85 5.18
C THR A 115 -22.91 23.85 4.04
N ALA A 116 -22.23 24.22 2.95
CA ALA A 116 -21.99 23.36 1.81
C ALA A 116 -21.11 22.15 2.20
N ALA A 117 -19.99 22.40 2.91
CA ALA A 117 -19.09 21.36 3.38
C ALA A 117 -19.79 20.36 4.33
N ARG A 118 -20.55 20.84 5.31
CA ARG A 118 -21.26 19.98 6.29
C ARG A 118 -22.43 19.18 5.69
N LYS A 119 -22.92 19.57 4.52
CA LYS A 119 -23.94 18.84 3.76
C LYS A 119 -23.35 18.00 2.63
N ALA A 120 -22.04 18.11 2.39
CA ALA A 120 -21.39 17.58 1.20
C ALA A 120 -22.10 17.99 -0.11
N ASP A 121 -22.45 19.27 -0.21
CA ASP A 121 -23.09 19.85 -1.38
C ASP A 121 -22.03 20.26 -2.42
N GLU A 122 -21.79 19.37 -3.38
CA GLU A 122 -20.82 19.57 -4.47
C GLU A 122 -21.13 20.84 -5.28
N THR A 123 -22.41 21.09 -5.57
CA THR A 123 -22.82 22.20 -6.44
C THR A 123 -22.58 23.55 -5.77
N ALA A 124 -22.88 23.64 -4.47
CA ALA A 124 -22.64 24.84 -3.69
C ALA A 124 -21.13 25.08 -3.51
N LEU A 125 -20.35 24.04 -3.16
CA LEU A 125 -18.89 24.15 -3.04
C LEU A 125 -18.26 24.63 -4.36
N LYS A 126 -18.69 24.03 -5.48
CA LYS A 126 -18.18 24.40 -6.81
C LYS A 126 -18.51 25.86 -7.15
N THR A 127 -19.75 26.28 -6.93
CA THR A 127 -20.18 27.66 -7.20
C THR A 127 -19.38 28.67 -6.36
N ILE A 128 -19.07 28.33 -5.11
CA ILE A 128 -18.27 29.18 -4.22
C ILE A 128 -16.81 29.24 -4.70
N LEU A 129 -16.21 28.11 -5.08
CA LEU A 129 -14.82 28.07 -5.57
C LEU A 129 -14.63 28.75 -6.93
N GLU A 130 -15.67 28.79 -7.77
CA GLU A 130 -15.65 29.47 -9.07
C GLU A 130 -15.97 30.98 -8.94
N ALA A 131 -16.28 31.49 -7.75
CA ALA A 131 -16.53 32.91 -7.52
C ALA A 131 -15.23 33.73 -7.56
N ASP A 132 -15.35 35.02 -7.90
CA ASP A 132 -14.22 35.97 -8.00
C ASP A 132 -13.81 36.55 -6.64
N ASP A 133 -13.91 35.74 -5.58
CA ASP A 133 -13.64 36.14 -4.19
C ASP A 133 -12.42 35.45 -3.59
N ASN A 134 -11.52 34.91 -4.45
CA ASN A 134 -10.22 34.31 -4.10
C ASN A 134 -10.26 33.50 -2.80
N ARG A 135 -11.29 32.67 -2.65
CA ARG A 135 -11.50 31.91 -1.42
C ARG A 135 -10.46 30.80 -1.29
N ASP A 136 -9.88 30.71 -0.11
CA ASP A 136 -8.97 29.63 0.24
C ASP A 136 -9.73 28.31 0.43
N VAL A 137 -9.35 27.30 -0.34
CA VAL A 137 -9.92 25.94 -0.26
C VAL A 137 -9.57 25.27 1.07
N ASP A 138 -8.43 25.65 1.67
CA ASP A 138 -7.95 25.18 2.96
C ASP A 138 -8.31 26.14 4.10
N ALA A 139 -9.36 26.96 3.91
CA ALA A 139 -9.97 27.70 5.01
C ALA A 139 -10.29 26.77 6.20
N VAL A 140 -9.93 27.21 7.41
CA VAL A 140 -10.08 26.43 8.65
C VAL A 140 -11.19 26.99 9.54
N ASP A 141 -11.91 26.09 10.22
CA ASP A 141 -12.82 26.46 11.30
C ASP A 141 -12.10 26.63 12.65
N SER A 142 -12.85 26.89 13.73
CA SER A 142 -12.29 27.08 15.07
C SER A 142 -11.55 25.86 15.63
N ASP A 143 -11.82 24.67 15.10
CA ASP A 143 -11.16 23.42 15.48
C ASP A 143 -9.95 23.12 14.56
N GLY A 144 -9.62 24.04 13.65
CA GLY A 144 -8.57 23.86 12.65
C GLY A 144 -8.99 22.91 11.53
N ARG A 145 -10.28 22.67 11.30
CA ARG A 145 -10.75 21.73 10.27
C ARG A 145 -10.99 22.44 8.94
N THR A 146 -10.48 21.88 7.86
CA THR A 146 -10.80 22.30 6.50
C THR A 146 -12.05 21.58 5.95
N ALA A 147 -12.58 22.07 4.83
CA ALA A 147 -13.75 21.45 4.19
C ALA A 147 -13.52 19.97 3.82
N ILE A 148 -12.29 19.59 3.44
CA ILE A 148 -11.99 18.22 3.04
C ILE A 148 -12.19 17.22 4.18
N LEU A 149 -11.83 17.59 5.41
CA LEU A 149 -12.07 16.74 6.60
C LEU A 149 -13.56 16.43 6.79
N PHE A 150 -14.44 17.41 6.60
CA PHE A 150 -15.89 17.21 6.71
C PHE A 150 -16.41 16.27 5.63
N VAL A 151 -16.14 16.56 4.35
CA VAL A 151 -16.67 15.76 3.25
C VAL A 151 -16.09 14.35 3.23
N SER A 152 -14.87 14.17 3.72
CA SER A 152 -14.26 12.86 3.88
C SER A 152 -14.97 12.00 4.93
N GLY A 153 -15.32 12.57 6.09
CA GLY A 153 -16.11 11.87 7.11
C GLY A 153 -17.55 11.59 6.66
N LEU A 154 -18.14 12.50 5.88
CA LEU A 154 -19.47 12.32 5.29
C LEU A 154 -19.51 11.26 4.19
N GLY A 155 -18.36 10.94 3.59
CA GLY A 155 -18.24 9.91 2.56
C GLY A 155 -18.54 10.41 1.15
N SER A 156 -18.39 11.71 0.88
CA SER A 156 -18.69 12.29 -0.43
C SER A 156 -17.45 12.31 -1.33
N GLU A 157 -17.31 11.27 -2.15
CA GLU A 157 -16.26 11.18 -3.18
C GLU A 157 -16.28 12.37 -4.17
N PRO A 158 -17.43 12.86 -4.67
CA PRO A 158 -17.44 14.00 -5.59
C PRO A 158 -16.90 15.29 -4.96
N CYS A 159 -17.26 15.57 -3.70
CA CYS A 159 -16.75 16.75 -3.00
C CYS A 159 -15.25 16.64 -2.70
N VAL A 160 -14.77 15.44 -2.31
CA VAL A 160 -13.33 15.21 -2.08
C VAL A 160 -12.54 15.46 -3.37
N LYS A 161 -13.04 14.95 -4.50
CA LYS A 161 -12.41 15.17 -5.81
C LYS A 161 -12.39 16.64 -6.20
N LEU A 162 -13.53 17.33 -6.04
CA LEU A 162 -13.64 18.77 -6.33
C LEU A 162 -12.64 19.61 -5.51
N LEU A 163 -12.56 19.36 -4.20
CA LEU A 163 -11.64 20.10 -3.33
C LEU A 163 -10.18 19.79 -3.66
N ALA A 164 -9.85 18.54 -3.97
CA ALA A 164 -8.50 18.15 -4.40
C ALA A 164 -8.11 18.80 -5.73
N GLU A 165 -9.03 18.86 -6.70
CA GLU A 165 -8.83 19.56 -7.98
C GLU A 165 -8.64 21.08 -7.79
N ALA A 166 -9.25 21.65 -6.75
CA ALA A 166 -9.06 23.03 -6.32
C ALA A 166 -7.76 23.25 -5.51
N GLY A 167 -6.96 22.21 -5.28
CA GLY A 167 -5.65 22.30 -4.62
C GLY A 167 -5.67 22.12 -3.10
N ALA A 168 -6.75 21.55 -2.53
CA ALA A 168 -6.82 21.29 -1.09
C ALA A 168 -5.69 20.38 -0.59
N ASN A 169 -5.15 20.71 0.58
CA ASN A 169 -4.16 19.90 1.26
C ASN A 169 -4.82 18.65 1.88
N LEU A 170 -4.62 17.49 1.25
CA LEU A 170 -5.15 16.20 1.71
C LEU A 170 -4.57 15.75 3.05
N ASP A 171 -3.38 16.24 3.37
CA ASP A 171 -2.55 15.88 4.51
C ASP A 171 -2.71 16.86 5.69
N HIS A 172 -3.60 17.85 5.54
CA HIS A 172 -3.94 18.79 6.60
C HIS A 172 -4.41 18.06 7.87
N ARG A 173 -4.02 18.58 9.04
CA ARG A 173 -4.35 18.01 10.35
C ARG A 173 -5.13 19.01 11.18
N ASP A 174 -6.24 18.56 11.76
CA ASP A 174 -7.02 19.41 12.67
C ASP A 174 -6.31 19.69 14.00
N ASN A 175 -6.71 20.77 14.69
CA ASN A 175 -6.14 21.17 15.98
C ASN A 175 -6.75 20.39 17.15
N SER A 176 -7.85 19.67 16.92
CA SER A 176 -8.59 18.93 17.97
C SER A 176 -7.95 17.58 18.31
N GLY A 177 -7.27 16.95 17.37
CA GLY A 177 -6.57 15.69 17.60
C GLY A 177 -5.57 15.31 16.53
N GLY A 178 -5.19 16.25 15.66
CA GLY A 178 -4.24 16.01 14.58
C GLY A 178 -4.80 15.12 13.47
N LEU A 179 -6.13 15.06 13.30
CA LEU A 179 -6.78 14.13 12.37
C LEU A 179 -6.72 14.68 10.94
N SER A 180 -6.32 13.83 9.99
CA SER A 180 -6.33 14.12 8.55
C SER A 180 -7.58 13.61 7.83
N ALA A 181 -7.70 13.91 6.54
CA ALA A 181 -8.81 13.41 5.70
C ALA A 181 -8.91 11.88 5.71
N LEU A 182 -7.78 11.16 5.70
CA LEU A 182 -7.74 9.69 5.81
C LEU A 182 -8.23 9.21 7.18
N HIS A 183 -7.91 9.92 8.27
CA HIS A 183 -8.44 9.61 9.59
C HIS A 183 -9.96 9.78 9.65
N MET A 184 -10.50 10.85 9.03
CA MET A 184 -11.94 11.07 8.95
C MET A 184 -12.63 9.95 8.15
N ALA A 185 -12.08 9.59 6.98
CA ALA A 185 -12.60 8.49 6.18
C ALA A 185 -12.57 7.15 6.95
N ALA A 186 -11.49 6.88 7.70
CA ALA A 186 -11.37 5.66 8.51
C ALA A 186 -12.34 5.64 9.70
N GLY A 187 -12.39 6.73 10.48
CA GLY A 187 -13.23 6.85 11.67
C GLY A 187 -14.73 6.76 11.38
N TYR A 188 -15.16 7.34 10.26
CA TYR A 188 -16.55 7.31 9.78
C TYR A 188 -16.83 6.16 8.80
N VAL A 189 -15.88 5.26 8.59
CA VAL A 189 -16.07 4.01 7.83
C VAL A 189 -16.44 4.26 6.36
N ARG A 190 -15.63 5.06 5.67
CA ARG A 190 -15.79 5.50 4.28
C ARG A 190 -14.71 4.89 3.37
N PRO A 191 -14.81 3.60 2.99
CA PRO A 191 -13.78 2.93 2.19
C PRO A 191 -13.58 3.53 0.80
N GLY A 192 -14.66 4.01 0.15
CA GLY A 192 -14.58 4.66 -1.16
C GLY A 192 -13.79 5.96 -1.13
N VAL A 193 -14.07 6.82 -0.15
CA VAL A 193 -13.28 8.04 0.08
C VAL A 193 -11.84 7.73 0.47
N ALA A 194 -11.60 6.74 1.35
CA ALA A 194 -10.23 6.36 1.72
C ALA A 194 -9.42 5.95 0.49
N LYS A 195 -10.03 5.17 -0.41
CA LYS A 195 -9.41 4.78 -1.68
C LYS A 195 -9.13 6.00 -2.57
N LEU A 196 -10.11 6.88 -2.74
CA LEU A 196 -9.96 8.08 -3.55
C LEU A 196 -8.85 9.01 -3.03
N LEU A 197 -8.77 9.22 -1.71
CA LEU A 197 -7.71 10.04 -1.11
C LEU A 197 -6.32 9.48 -1.40
N LEU A 198 -6.14 8.16 -1.31
CA LEU A 198 -4.88 7.50 -1.68
C LEU A 198 -4.56 7.64 -3.18
N GLU A 199 -5.56 7.48 -4.05
CA GLU A 199 -5.40 7.68 -5.50
C GLU A 199 -5.02 9.13 -5.85
N LEU A 200 -5.44 10.10 -5.04
CA LEU A 200 -5.09 11.52 -5.16
C LEU A 200 -3.75 11.87 -4.50
N GLY A 201 -3.09 10.91 -3.84
CA GLY A 201 -1.74 11.08 -3.27
C GLY A 201 -1.69 11.49 -1.81
N ALA A 202 -2.76 11.31 -1.02
CA ALA A 202 -2.72 11.51 0.43
C ALA A 202 -1.73 10.54 1.10
N ASP A 203 -0.97 11.00 2.08
CA ASP A 203 0.02 10.18 2.79
C ASP A 203 -0.65 9.28 3.84
N PRO A 204 -0.62 7.93 3.67
CA PRO A 204 -1.21 7.00 4.63
C PRO A 204 -0.47 6.91 5.97
N GLU A 205 0.79 7.39 6.04
CA GLU A 205 1.65 7.30 7.22
C GLU A 205 1.54 8.50 8.16
N ILE A 206 0.71 9.50 7.83
CA ILE A 206 0.42 10.61 8.74
C ILE A 206 -0.22 10.09 10.01
N THR A 207 0.29 10.57 11.15
CA THR A 207 -0.20 10.20 12.47
C THR A 207 -1.04 11.29 13.11
N ASP A 208 -2.10 10.90 13.81
CA ASP A 208 -2.83 11.76 14.74
C ASP A 208 -1.98 12.11 15.99
N ASP A 209 -2.52 12.95 16.88
CA ASP A 209 -1.82 13.37 18.11
C ASP A 209 -1.58 12.22 19.11
N ARG A 210 -2.22 11.06 18.89
CA ARG A 210 -1.99 9.83 19.67
C ARG A 210 -0.96 8.93 19.00
N GLY A 211 -0.34 9.36 17.91
CA GLY A 211 0.65 8.59 17.15
C GLY A 211 0.04 7.45 16.33
N ARG A 212 -1.26 7.49 16.02
CA ARG A 212 -1.94 6.47 15.23
C ARG A 212 -2.02 6.92 13.78
N THR A 213 -1.75 6.02 12.85
CA THR A 213 -2.11 6.21 11.44
C THR A 213 -3.62 6.00 11.22
N ALA A 214 -4.12 6.36 10.04
CA ALA A 214 -5.50 6.02 9.66
C ALA A 214 -5.77 4.51 9.70
N LEU A 215 -4.77 3.69 9.38
CA LEU A 215 -4.84 2.22 9.43
C LEU A 215 -4.92 1.72 10.87
N ASP A 216 -4.11 2.27 11.78
CA ASP A 216 -4.16 1.92 13.20
C ASP A 216 -5.50 2.27 13.83
N LEU A 217 -6.02 3.46 13.51
CA LEU A 217 -7.35 3.90 13.94
C LEU A 217 -8.43 2.90 13.47
N ALA A 218 -8.43 2.52 12.19
CA ALA A 218 -9.41 1.57 11.66
C ALA A 218 -9.32 0.19 12.34
N LYS A 219 -8.10 -0.32 12.60
CA LYS A 219 -7.85 -1.56 13.34
C LYS A 219 -8.33 -1.50 14.79
N GLU A 220 -8.06 -0.40 15.48
CA GLU A 220 -8.53 -0.16 16.85
C GLU A 220 -10.07 -0.14 16.92
N LEU A 221 -10.71 0.59 15.99
CA LEU A 221 -12.16 0.66 15.90
C LEU A 221 -12.79 -0.70 15.57
N LEU A 222 -12.18 -1.49 14.70
CA LEU A 222 -12.65 -2.84 14.37
C LEU A 222 -12.58 -3.75 15.59
N LYS A 223 -11.47 -3.70 16.35
CA LYS A 223 -11.30 -4.47 17.60
C LYS A 223 -12.33 -4.07 18.66
N ALA A 224 -12.66 -2.78 18.76
CA ALA A 224 -13.66 -2.26 19.70
C ALA A 224 -15.11 -2.55 19.28
N THR A 225 -15.37 -2.87 18.01
CA THR A 225 -16.74 -3.06 17.50
C THR A 225 -17.32 -4.42 17.95
N PRO A 226 -18.50 -4.46 18.64
CA PRO A 226 -19.08 -5.71 19.13
C PRO A 226 -19.43 -6.70 18.01
N LYS A 227 -19.11 -7.98 18.21
CA LYS A 227 -19.31 -9.05 17.21
C LYS A 227 -20.74 -9.60 17.17
N GLY A 228 -21.46 -9.57 18.29
CA GLY A 228 -22.75 -10.25 18.46
C GLY A 228 -24.00 -9.48 17.99
N ASN A 229 -23.87 -8.23 17.55
CA ASN A 229 -25.01 -7.41 17.14
C ASN A 229 -25.08 -7.30 15.60
N PRO A 230 -26.14 -7.79 14.93
CA PRO A 230 -26.33 -7.64 13.48
C PRO A 230 -26.27 -6.20 12.99
N MET A 231 -26.71 -5.23 13.80
CA MET A 231 -26.63 -3.80 13.45
C MET A 231 -25.19 -3.29 13.37
N GLN A 232 -24.24 -3.93 14.08
CA GLN A 232 -22.82 -3.61 14.02
C GLN A 232 -22.07 -4.41 12.94
N PHE A 233 -22.72 -5.40 12.31
CA PHE A 233 -22.12 -6.20 11.24
C PHE A 233 -21.70 -5.31 10.07
N GLY A 234 -22.58 -4.40 9.61
CA GLY A 234 -22.27 -3.48 8.52
C GLY A 234 -21.08 -2.58 8.82
N ARG A 235 -20.97 -2.11 10.07
CA ARG A 235 -19.80 -1.32 10.52
C ARG A 235 -18.51 -2.12 10.44
N ARG A 236 -18.53 -3.41 10.83
CA ARG A 236 -17.34 -4.28 10.74
C ARG A 236 -16.90 -4.49 9.30
N ILE A 237 -17.83 -4.82 8.40
CA ILE A 237 -17.52 -4.98 6.97
C ILE A 237 -16.97 -3.68 6.38
N GLY A 238 -17.53 -2.53 6.75
CA GLY A 238 -17.02 -1.23 6.32
C GLY A 238 -15.60 -0.96 6.83
N LEU A 239 -15.31 -1.26 8.10
CA LEU A 239 -13.97 -1.09 8.69
C LEU A 239 -12.96 -2.05 8.06
N GLU A 240 -13.34 -3.31 7.83
CA GLU A 240 -12.53 -4.28 7.07
C GLU A 240 -12.25 -3.78 5.65
N GLY A 241 -13.23 -3.13 5.00
CA GLY A 241 -13.07 -2.49 3.71
C GLY A 241 -12.04 -1.36 3.72
N VAL A 242 -12.10 -0.48 4.72
CA VAL A 242 -11.11 0.59 4.92
C VAL A 242 -9.73 0.02 5.18
N ILE A 243 -9.61 -0.96 6.09
CA ILE A 243 -8.34 -1.61 6.43
C ILE A 243 -7.72 -2.22 5.19
N ARG A 244 -8.49 -2.95 4.37
CA ARG A 244 -7.99 -3.55 3.14
C ARG A 244 -7.44 -2.51 2.15
N VAL A 245 -8.12 -1.36 2.03
CA VAL A 245 -7.67 -0.27 1.16
C VAL A 245 -6.36 0.33 1.66
N LEU A 246 -6.25 0.61 2.96
CA LEU A 246 -5.06 1.17 3.57
C LEU A 246 -3.89 0.17 3.59
N GLU A 247 -4.15 -1.11 3.90
CA GLU A 247 -3.13 -2.17 3.85
C GLU A 247 -2.59 -2.34 2.43
N GLY A 248 -3.43 -2.25 1.40
CA GLY A 248 -2.97 -2.31 0.01
C GLY A 248 -2.19 -1.08 -0.46
N ALA A 249 -2.23 0.03 0.29
CA ALA A 249 -1.41 1.21 0.03
C ALA A 249 -0.10 1.21 0.82
N VAL A 250 -0.10 0.63 2.02
CA VAL A 250 1.05 0.61 2.93
C VAL A 250 1.93 -0.62 2.71
N PHE A 251 1.35 -1.76 2.35
CA PHE A 251 2.05 -3.03 2.22
C PHE A 251 2.05 -3.53 0.78
N GLU A 252 3.19 -4.08 0.38
CA GLU A 252 3.37 -4.79 -0.89
C GLU A 252 3.75 -6.25 -0.65
N TYR A 253 3.46 -7.10 -1.63
CA TYR A 253 3.93 -8.47 -1.65
C TYR A 253 5.32 -8.52 -2.27
N GLY A 254 6.33 -8.89 -1.48
CA GLY A 254 7.70 -9.12 -1.95
C GLY A 254 7.94 -10.57 -2.36
N GLU A 255 8.84 -10.80 -3.32
CA GLU A 255 9.33 -12.14 -3.62
C GLU A 255 10.28 -12.62 -2.51
N VAL A 256 9.95 -13.77 -1.93
CA VAL A 256 10.79 -14.44 -0.94
C VAL A 256 11.86 -15.25 -1.64
N GLN A 257 13.11 -15.09 -1.22
CA GLN A 257 14.21 -15.96 -1.63
C GLN A 257 14.20 -17.26 -0.84
N GLU A 258 14.11 -17.17 0.48
CA GLU A 258 14.18 -18.31 1.38
C GLU A 258 13.52 -17.99 2.72
N ILE A 259 12.91 -18.99 3.36
CA ILE A 259 12.55 -18.95 4.77
C ILE A 259 13.71 -19.57 5.56
N MET A 260 14.35 -18.77 6.42
CA MET A 260 15.55 -19.21 7.13
C MET A 260 15.24 -19.95 8.42
N GLU A 261 14.32 -19.41 9.22
CA GLU A 261 14.02 -19.89 10.56
C GLU A 261 12.55 -19.64 10.90
N ASN A 262 12.04 -20.32 11.92
CA ASN A 262 10.74 -20.03 12.49
C ASN A 262 10.82 -19.82 14.00
N ARG A 263 9.87 -19.06 14.54
CA ARG A 263 9.72 -18.83 15.97
C ARG A 263 8.25 -18.72 16.36
N GLY A 264 7.98 -18.92 17.64
CA GLY A 264 6.62 -18.83 18.16
C GLY A 264 5.77 -20.05 17.80
N LYS A 265 4.47 -19.98 18.12
CA LYS A 265 3.48 -21.05 17.91
C LYS A 265 2.08 -20.45 17.71
N GLY A 266 1.23 -21.15 16.96
CA GLY A 266 -0.17 -20.74 16.74
C GLY A 266 -0.28 -19.38 16.03
N GLU A 267 -1.07 -18.46 16.57
CA GLU A 267 -1.26 -17.11 15.99
C GLU A 267 0.00 -16.22 16.04
N ASN A 268 0.99 -16.60 16.85
CA ASN A 268 2.27 -15.91 16.98
C ASN A 268 3.41 -16.64 16.24
N LEU A 269 3.08 -17.60 15.37
CA LEU A 269 4.08 -18.24 14.51
C LEU A 269 4.60 -17.21 13.49
N GLU A 270 5.92 -17.07 13.43
CA GLU A 270 6.63 -16.15 12.55
C GLU A 270 7.77 -16.89 11.85
N TYR A 271 8.04 -16.48 10.63
CA TYR A 271 9.10 -16.97 9.77
C TYR A 271 10.08 -15.84 9.47
N LEU A 272 11.37 -16.12 9.57
CA LEU A 272 12.42 -15.20 9.15
C LEU A 272 12.57 -15.32 7.64
N VAL A 273 12.13 -14.29 6.93
CA VAL A 273 12.09 -14.23 5.47
C VAL A 273 13.34 -13.51 4.96
N MET A 274 14.05 -14.14 4.03
CA MET A 274 15.07 -13.50 3.20
C MET A 274 14.44 -13.03 1.90
N TRP A 275 14.59 -11.75 1.58
CA TRP A 275 14.00 -11.15 0.37
C TRP A 275 14.92 -11.30 -0.83
N LYS A 276 14.32 -11.55 -1.99
CA LYS A 276 15.05 -11.78 -3.25
C LYS A 276 15.71 -10.52 -3.81
N ASP A 277 15.23 -9.35 -3.41
CA ASP A 277 15.79 -8.04 -3.75
C ASP A 277 17.03 -7.66 -2.91
N GLY A 278 17.43 -8.52 -1.97
CA GLY A 278 18.53 -8.27 -1.04
C GLY A 278 18.17 -7.31 0.10
N GLY A 279 16.88 -7.09 0.35
CA GLY A 279 16.38 -6.40 1.53
C GLY A 279 16.82 -7.09 2.83
N ALA A 280 16.68 -6.38 3.95
CA ALA A 280 17.00 -6.94 5.26
C ALA A 280 16.07 -8.11 5.60
N ASN A 281 16.60 -9.16 6.23
CA ASN A 281 15.77 -10.28 6.64
C ASN A 281 14.78 -9.85 7.73
N GLU A 282 13.52 -10.25 7.58
CA GLU A 282 12.43 -9.79 8.45
C GLU A 282 11.60 -10.95 8.99
N TRP A 283 11.16 -10.80 10.25
CA TRP A 283 10.24 -11.75 10.88
C TRP A 283 8.81 -11.45 10.45
N ILE A 284 8.24 -12.31 9.61
CA ILE A 284 6.90 -12.17 9.06
C ILE A 284 5.97 -13.20 9.70
N LYS A 285 4.78 -12.79 10.11
CA LYS A 285 3.78 -13.72 10.66
C LYS A 285 3.37 -14.73 9.62
N ALA A 286 3.19 -15.99 10.03
CA ALA A 286 2.84 -17.10 9.15
C ALA A 286 1.65 -16.81 8.22
N ARG A 287 0.64 -16.09 8.71
CA ARG A 287 -0.54 -15.70 7.92
C ARG A 287 -0.27 -14.76 6.73
N TYR A 288 0.92 -14.16 6.67
CA TYR A 288 1.36 -13.26 5.61
C TYR A 288 2.43 -13.88 4.71
N VAL A 289 2.87 -15.09 5.04
CA VAL A 289 3.79 -15.88 4.20
C VAL A 289 2.95 -16.80 3.34
N ALA A 290 3.34 -17.00 2.09
CA ALA A 290 2.61 -17.85 1.16
C ALA A 290 2.63 -19.33 1.63
N ASP A 291 1.48 -20.00 1.52
CA ASP A 291 1.28 -21.37 2.05
C ASP A 291 2.21 -22.40 1.40
N ASP A 292 2.57 -22.20 0.12
CA ASP A 292 3.55 -23.01 -0.61
C ASP A 292 4.94 -22.88 0.01
N LEU A 293 5.43 -21.65 0.22
CA LEU A 293 6.72 -21.40 0.87
C LEU A 293 6.81 -22.02 2.26
N VAL A 294 5.73 -21.90 3.05
CA VAL A 294 5.67 -22.50 4.40
C VAL A 294 5.73 -24.02 4.32
N LYS A 295 4.99 -24.64 3.38
CA LYS A 295 5.04 -26.10 3.19
C LYS A 295 6.41 -26.57 2.77
N ASP A 296 7.07 -25.84 1.89
CA ASP A 296 8.42 -26.18 1.42
C ASP A 296 9.42 -26.14 2.57
N TYR A 297 9.39 -25.07 3.36
CA TYR A 297 10.23 -24.94 4.55
C TYR A 297 9.96 -26.05 5.58
N GLU A 298 8.69 -26.35 5.90
CA GLU A 298 8.34 -27.42 6.85
C GLU A 298 8.70 -28.82 6.33
N ALA A 299 8.72 -29.01 5.01
CA ALA A 299 9.18 -30.24 4.36
C ALA A 299 10.71 -30.37 4.29
N GLY A 300 11.45 -29.32 4.63
CA GLY A 300 12.91 -29.25 4.47
C GLY A 300 13.33 -29.20 3.00
N LEU A 301 12.51 -28.56 2.16
CA LEU A 301 12.82 -28.33 0.76
C LEU A 301 13.58 -27.01 0.64
N GLU A 302 14.75 -27.09 0.01
CA GLU A 302 15.57 -25.94 -0.31
C GLU A 302 15.44 -25.62 -1.81
N TYR A 303 15.41 -24.33 -2.13
CA TYR A 303 15.37 -23.86 -3.51
C TYR A 303 16.79 -23.78 -4.07
N ALA A 304 17.06 -24.49 -5.16
CA ALA A 304 18.33 -24.42 -5.88
C ALA A 304 18.12 -24.22 -7.37
N VAL A 305 19.12 -23.67 -8.04
CA VAL A 305 19.09 -23.51 -9.49
C VAL A 305 19.48 -24.85 -10.12
N ALA A 306 18.52 -25.47 -10.81
CA ALA A 306 18.77 -26.66 -11.59
C ALA A 306 19.45 -26.28 -12.91
N GLU A 307 20.53 -26.97 -13.27
CA GLU A 307 21.21 -26.78 -14.54
C GLU A 307 20.49 -27.56 -15.65
N THR A 308 20.21 -28.84 -15.41
CA THR A 308 19.51 -29.71 -16.36
C THR A 308 19.02 -31.00 -15.68
N VAL A 309 17.98 -31.61 -16.25
CA VAL A 309 17.61 -33.00 -15.95
C VAL A 309 18.50 -33.93 -16.76
N VAL A 310 19.12 -34.93 -16.12
CA VAL A 310 20.04 -35.89 -16.75
C VAL A 310 19.50 -37.31 -16.75
N GLY A 311 18.40 -37.58 -16.06
CA GLY A 311 17.76 -38.90 -16.01
C GLY A 311 16.33 -38.84 -15.48
N ARG A 312 15.56 -39.90 -15.73
CA ARG A 312 14.22 -40.09 -15.19
C ARG A 312 14.03 -41.57 -14.83
N ARG A 313 13.37 -41.85 -13.71
CA ARG A 313 13.02 -43.20 -13.26
C ARG A 313 11.63 -43.21 -12.63
N VAL A 314 11.09 -44.40 -12.39
CA VAL A 314 9.93 -44.57 -11.51
C VAL A 314 10.48 -44.91 -10.13
N GLY A 315 10.13 -44.09 -9.13
CA GLY A 315 10.47 -44.28 -7.73
C GLY A 315 9.71 -45.45 -7.11
N ASP A 316 10.08 -45.82 -5.88
CA ASP A 316 9.51 -46.96 -5.16
C ASP A 316 8.02 -46.78 -4.82
N ASP A 317 7.55 -45.53 -4.83
CA ASP A 317 6.15 -45.14 -4.63
C ASP A 317 5.32 -45.16 -5.93
N GLY A 318 5.94 -45.54 -7.06
CA GLY A 318 5.32 -45.56 -8.38
C GLY A 318 5.21 -44.20 -9.06
N LYS A 319 5.74 -43.13 -8.45
CA LYS A 319 5.81 -41.79 -9.05
C LYS A 319 7.09 -41.61 -9.86
N PHE A 320 7.11 -40.63 -10.76
CA PHE A 320 8.32 -40.31 -11.51
C PHE A 320 9.27 -39.46 -10.68
N GLU A 321 10.55 -39.82 -10.75
CA GLU A 321 11.66 -39.05 -10.19
C GLU A 321 12.61 -38.66 -11.33
N CYS A 322 13.13 -37.44 -11.26
CA CYS A 322 14.11 -36.90 -12.17
C CYS A 322 15.48 -36.81 -11.48
N LEU A 323 16.54 -37.22 -12.17
CA LEU A 323 17.91 -37.00 -11.73
C LEU A 323 18.31 -35.60 -12.18
N VAL A 324 18.39 -34.67 -11.24
CA VAL A 324 18.64 -33.25 -11.49
C VAL A 324 20.11 -32.94 -11.23
N LYS A 325 20.76 -32.32 -12.21
CA LYS A 325 22.09 -31.70 -12.02
C LYS A 325 21.87 -30.25 -11.60
N TRP A 326 22.48 -29.87 -10.48
CA TRP A 326 22.35 -28.52 -9.91
C TRP A 326 23.55 -27.66 -10.27
N VAL A 327 23.37 -26.34 -10.25
CA VAL A 327 24.48 -25.41 -10.46
C VAL A 327 25.48 -25.46 -9.30
N ASP A 328 24.98 -25.64 -8.07
CA ASP A 328 25.76 -25.50 -6.84
C ASP A 328 26.08 -26.84 -6.14
N LEU A 329 25.65 -27.98 -6.70
CA LEU A 329 25.98 -29.33 -6.17
C LEU A 329 26.83 -30.11 -7.18
N ASP A 330 27.90 -30.71 -6.69
CA ASP A 330 28.83 -31.53 -7.50
C ASP A 330 28.16 -32.83 -8.00
N GLU A 331 27.24 -33.39 -7.22
CA GLU A 331 26.54 -34.64 -7.55
C GLU A 331 25.06 -34.40 -7.84
N PRO A 332 24.52 -34.96 -8.94
CA PRO A 332 23.10 -34.86 -9.26
C PRO A 332 22.26 -35.71 -8.28
N THR A 333 21.07 -35.23 -7.93
CA THR A 333 20.18 -35.89 -6.97
C THR A 333 18.86 -36.31 -7.63
N TRP A 334 18.27 -37.40 -7.13
CA TRP A 334 16.94 -37.86 -7.57
C TRP A 334 15.88 -37.09 -6.81
N GLU A 335 15.09 -36.29 -7.53
CA GLU A 335 13.98 -35.53 -6.97
C GLU A 335 12.65 -35.96 -7.60
N PRO A 336 11.54 -35.91 -6.86
CA PRO A 336 10.21 -36.08 -7.43
C PRO A 336 9.99 -35.11 -8.59
N GLU A 337 9.36 -35.57 -9.67
CA GLU A 337 9.10 -34.72 -10.86
C GLU A 337 8.28 -33.47 -10.53
N GLU A 338 7.42 -33.55 -9.51
CA GLU A 338 6.63 -32.42 -8.98
C GLU A 338 7.49 -31.25 -8.47
N ASN A 339 8.76 -31.50 -8.11
CA ASN A 339 9.69 -30.52 -7.55
C ASN A 339 10.67 -29.94 -8.59
N VAL A 340 10.61 -30.44 -9.83
CA VAL A 340 11.53 -30.07 -10.91
C VAL A 340 10.87 -29.11 -11.87
N ASP A 341 11.62 -28.12 -12.36
CA ASP A 341 11.11 -27.15 -13.33
C ASP A 341 10.51 -27.87 -14.56
N PRO A 342 9.22 -27.64 -14.87
CA PRO A 342 8.54 -28.32 -15.96
C PRO A 342 9.21 -28.13 -17.33
N GLU A 343 9.89 -27.00 -17.56
CA GLU A 343 10.60 -26.74 -18.81
C GLU A 343 11.85 -27.60 -18.93
N LEU A 344 12.58 -27.85 -17.83
CA LEU A 344 13.72 -28.76 -17.83
C LEU A 344 13.31 -30.20 -18.11
N VAL A 345 12.17 -30.63 -17.55
CA VAL A 345 11.61 -31.96 -17.80
C VAL A 345 11.25 -32.11 -19.28
N LYS A 346 10.56 -31.12 -19.87
CA LYS A 346 10.23 -31.10 -21.31
C LYS A 346 11.47 -31.16 -22.20
N VAL A 347 12.51 -30.37 -21.89
CA VAL A 347 13.77 -30.36 -22.66
C VAL A 347 14.41 -31.74 -22.65
N PHE A 348 14.44 -32.40 -21.48
CA PHE A 348 14.94 -33.76 -21.38
C PHE A 348 14.11 -34.76 -22.21
N GLU A 349 12.78 -34.72 -22.13
CA GLU A 349 11.90 -35.60 -22.91
C GLU A 349 12.09 -35.44 -24.43
N LEU A 350 12.19 -34.20 -24.92
CA LEU A 350 12.44 -33.90 -26.32
C LEU A 350 13.80 -34.46 -26.78
N SER A 351 14.84 -34.31 -25.96
CA SER A 351 16.18 -34.82 -26.27
C SER A 351 16.22 -36.35 -26.32
N ASN A 352 15.48 -37.03 -25.43
CA ASN A 352 15.47 -38.48 -25.34
C ASN A 352 14.61 -39.13 -26.45
N ASN A 353 13.52 -38.46 -26.86
CA ASN A 353 12.70 -38.92 -28.00
C ASN A 353 13.40 -38.79 -29.35
N GLN A 354 14.37 -37.89 -29.50
CA GLN A 354 15.20 -37.79 -30.71
C GLN A 354 16.31 -38.87 -30.78
N ALA A 355 16.58 -39.58 -29.68
CA ALA A 355 17.64 -40.59 -29.58
C ALA A 355 17.18 -42.04 -29.87
N GLN A 356 15.91 -42.27 -30.20
CA GLN A 356 15.41 -43.58 -30.65
C GLN A 356 15.33 -43.62 -32.20
N PRO A 357 16.29 -44.25 -32.91
CA PRO A 357 16.17 -44.47 -34.34
C PRO A 357 15.16 -45.60 -34.60
N SER A 358 14.19 -45.31 -35.47
CA SER A 358 13.24 -46.26 -36.05
C SER A 358 13.99 -47.40 -36.76
N THR A 359 14.07 -48.56 -36.11
CA THR A 359 14.44 -49.82 -36.79
C THR A 359 13.23 -50.38 -37.50
N ASP A 360 13.00 -49.91 -38.73
CA ASP A 360 12.07 -50.53 -39.69
C ASP A 360 12.81 -51.69 -40.38
N ASN A 361 12.54 -52.92 -39.95
CA ASN A 361 13.08 -54.14 -40.56
C ASN A 361 12.16 -54.55 -41.72
N GLY A 362 12.52 -54.12 -42.93
CA GLY A 362 11.93 -54.61 -44.16
C GLY A 362 12.29 -56.06 -44.42
N LEU A 363 11.32 -56.97 -44.34
CA LEU A 363 11.36 -58.29 -44.97
C LEU A 363 9.94 -58.70 -45.39
N SER A 364 9.58 -58.42 -46.65
CA SER A 364 8.38 -58.97 -47.29
C SER A 364 8.82 -59.74 -48.54
N THR A 365 8.88 -61.06 -48.39
CA THR A 365 9.10 -62.02 -49.47
C THR A 365 7.81 -62.83 -49.63
N VAL A 366 7.17 -62.65 -50.79
CA VAL A 366 6.45 -63.67 -51.58
C VAL A 366 5.11 -64.21 -51.07
N VAL A 367 4.05 -63.74 -51.74
CA VAL A 367 2.97 -64.48 -52.43
C VAL A 367 2.55 -65.84 -51.86
N SER A 368 1.29 -65.92 -51.42
CA SER A 368 0.34 -66.94 -51.91
C SER A 368 -1.09 -66.56 -51.56
N SER A 369 -1.88 -66.34 -52.61
CA SER A 369 -3.33 -66.25 -52.59
C SER A 369 -3.92 -67.66 -52.41
N GLN A 370 -4.95 -67.82 -51.58
CA GLN A 370 -6.15 -68.60 -51.91
C GLN A 370 -7.19 -68.57 -50.78
N ASP A 371 -8.45 -68.52 -51.23
CA ASP A 371 -9.71 -68.90 -50.55
C ASP A 371 -10.16 -68.02 -49.37
N GLY A 372 -11.40 -67.58 -49.24
CA GLY A 372 -12.70 -67.91 -49.84
C GLY A 372 -13.77 -67.30 -48.91
N PRO A 373 -15.03 -67.13 -49.34
CA PRO A 373 -15.91 -66.07 -48.83
C PRO A 373 -17.01 -66.53 -47.84
N THR A 374 -17.77 -65.54 -47.32
CA THR A 374 -19.16 -65.64 -46.79
C THR A 374 -19.24 -66.06 -45.30
N ILE A 375 -20.04 -65.48 -44.38
CA ILE A 375 -21.48 -65.16 -44.29
C ILE A 375 -21.65 -64.14 -43.11
N VAL A 376 -22.17 -62.91 -43.26
CA VAL A 376 -23.57 -62.38 -43.20
C VAL A 376 -24.41 -62.69 -41.93
N SER A 377 -25.03 -61.63 -41.39
CA SER A 377 -26.21 -61.57 -40.49
C SER A 377 -26.00 -61.88 -39.01
N ALA A 378 -26.75 -61.30 -38.08
CA ALA A 378 -27.57 -60.09 -37.98
C ALA A 378 -27.93 -59.99 -36.47
#